data_AF-A0A3C1L5X4-F1
#
_entry.id   AF-A0A3C1L5X4-F1
#
_cell.length_a   1.000
_cell.length_b   1.000
_cell.length_c   1.000
_cell.angle_alpha   90.00
_cell.angle_beta   90.00
_cell.angle_gamma   90.00
#
_symmetry.space_group_name_H-M   'P 1'
#
loop_
_entity.id
_entity.type
_entity.pdbx_description
1 polymer ?
#
loop_
_entity_poly.entity_id
_entity_poly.type
_entity_poly.pdbx_seq_one_letter_code
_entity_poly.pdbx_strand_id
1 'polypeptide(L)'
;MRSRVLAELIQLEEQIESLSRSFDDIVAAAAQSNVDDEHDPEGTTIAFERQQVAALLRQATADHAAMIAARDRIETEGYGVCDHCRSFIGVERLLALPSAHRCIACAS
;
A
#
# COMPACT_ATOMS: atom_id res chain seq x y z
N MET A 1 -16.04 12.89 2.16
CA MET A 1 -15.01 12.22 1.34
C MET A 1 -13.59 12.61 1.74
N ARG A 2 -13.25 13.91 1.69
CA ARG A 2 -11.91 14.42 2.07
C ARG A 2 -11.41 13.91 3.43
N SER A 3 -12.23 14.01 4.48
CA SER A 3 -11.89 13.51 5.82
C SER A 3 -11.53 12.02 5.84
N ARG A 4 -12.28 11.19 5.09
CA ARG A 4 -12.02 9.76 4.98
C ARG A 4 -10.68 9.48 4.30
N VAL A 5 -10.38 10.16 3.19
CA VAL A 5 -9.11 9.99 2.49
C VAL A 5 -7.92 10.42 3.37
N LEU A 6 -8.06 11.52 4.13
CA LEU A 6 -7.01 11.96 5.05
C LEU A 6 -6.80 10.96 6.20
N ALA A 7 -7.87 10.40 6.76
CA ALA A 7 -7.76 9.37 7.78
C ALA A 7 -7.05 8.11 7.24
N GLU A 8 -7.40 7.66 6.03
CA GLU A 8 -6.75 6.52 5.38
C GLU A 8 -5.26 6.77 5.12
N LEU A 9 -4.89 7.98 4.70
CA LEU A 9 -3.48 8.37 4.49
C LEU A 9 -2.67 8.25 5.77
N ILE A 10 -3.18 8.74 6.90
CA ILE A 10 -2.51 8.64 8.21
C ILE A 10 -2.30 7.17 8.58
N GLN A 11 -3.33 6.32 8.41
CA GLN A 11 -3.22 4.89 8.71
C GLN A 11 -2.20 4.18 7.81
N LEU A 12 -2.15 4.51 6.52
CA LEU A 12 -1.16 3.95 5.60
C LEU A 12 0.27 4.42 5.93
N GLU A 13 0.45 5.67 6.36
CA GLU A 13 1.76 6.18 6.82
C GLU A 13 2.27 5.42 8.04
N GLU A 14 1.42 5.23 9.05
CA GLU A 14 1.74 4.44 10.25
C GLU A 14 2.07 2.99 9.88
N GLN A 15 1.32 2.38 8.95
CA GLN A 15 1.56 1.03 8.47
C GLN A 15 2.91 0.91 7.72
N ILE A 16 3.21 1.85 6.82
CA ILE A 16 4.47 1.89 6.09
C ILE A 16 5.65 2.02 7.05
N GLU A 17 5.54 2.89 8.05
CA GLU A 17 6.58 3.10 9.06
C GLU A 17 6.82 1.82 9.87
N SER A 18 5.74 1.16 10.29
CA SER A 18 5.83 -0.11 11.02
C SER A 18 6.47 -1.22 10.18
N LEU A 19 6.04 -1.38 8.92
CA LEU A 19 6.59 -2.40 8.01
C LEU A 19 8.05 -2.13 7.66
N SER A 20 8.44 -0.86 7.53
CA SER A 20 9.84 -0.47 7.28
C SER A 20 10.73 -0.85 8.45
N ARG A 21 10.30 -0.57 9.69
CA ARG A 21 11.03 -1.02 10.89
C ARG A 21 11.17 -2.55 10.94
N SER A 22 10.08 -3.29 10.71
CA SER A 22 10.14 -4.76 10.69
C SER A 22 11.07 -5.29 9.60
N PHE A 23 11.13 -4.64 8.44
CA PHE A 23 12.05 -5.01 7.39
C PHE A 23 13.51 -4.81 7.82
N ASP A 24 13.82 -3.65 8.42
CA ASP A 24 15.16 -3.34 8.91
C ASP A 24 15.61 -4.31 10.02
N ASP A 25 14.72 -4.67 10.94
CA ASP A 25 14.98 -5.64 12.01
C ASP A 25 15.31 -7.03 11.44
N ILE A 26 14.56 -7.49 10.43
CA ILE A 26 14.82 -8.78 9.75
C ILE A 26 16.17 -8.75 9.03
N VAL A 27 16.50 -7.64 8.36
CA VAL A 27 17.80 -7.48 7.69
C VAL A 27 18.94 -7.51 8.71
N ALA A 28 18.78 -6.84 9.86
CA ALA A 28 19.77 -6.85 10.93
C ALA A 28 19.95 -8.24 11.56
N ALA A 29 18.88 -9.02 11.72
CA ALA A 29 18.93 -10.39 12.19
C ALA A 29 19.62 -11.33 11.18
N ALA A 30 19.31 -11.20 9.89
CA ALA A 30 19.94 -11.98 8.83
C ALA A 30 21.47 -11.78 8.77
N ALA A 31 21.94 -10.56 9.03
CA ALA A 31 23.37 -10.25 9.07
C ALA A 31 24.10 -10.91 10.25
N GLN A 32 23.39 -11.24 11.33
CA GLN A 32 23.94 -11.91 12.51
C GLN A 32 23.93 -13.44 12.39
N SER A 33 22.92 -14.03 11.74
CA SER A 33 22.82 -15.49 11.54
C SER A 33 23.79 -16.00 10.46
N ASN A 34 24.06 -15.22 9.40
CA ASN A 34 24.96 -15.63 8.30
C ASN A 34 26.46 -15.73 8.65
N VAL A 35 26.88 -15.48 9.89
CA VAL A 35 28.32 -15.32 10.21
C VAL A 35 29.06 -16.66 10.35
N ASP A 36 28.39 -17.79 10.63
CA ASP A 36 29.12 -19.07 10.86
C ASP A 36 28.26 -20.35 10.83
N ASP A 37 27.28 -20.52 9.92
CA ASP A 37 26.56 -21.80 9.86
C ASP A 37 26.05 -22.16 8.46
N GLU A 38 26.80 -23.03 7.78
CA GLU A 38 26.50 -23.54 6.44
C GLU A 38 25.16 -24.32 6.39
N HIS A 39 24.61 -24.72 7.55
CA HIS A 39 23.40 -25.54 7.63
C HIS A 39 22.33 -24.93 8.54
N ASP A 40 22.25 -23.59 8.66
CA ASP A 40 21.20 -22.93 9.44
C ASP A 40 19.82 -22.98 8.73
N PRO A 41 18.84 -23.77 9.24
CA PRO A 41 17.49 -23.75 8.70
C PRO A 41 16.77 -22.41 8.92
N GLU A 42 17.19 -21.59 9.91
CA GLU A 42 16.59 -20.28 10.18
C GLU A 42 16.88 -19.27 9.06
N GLY A 43 18.03 -19.37 8.37
CA GLY A 43 18.35 -18.52 7.21
C GLY A 43 17.31 -18.59 6.09
N THR A 44 16.69 -19.76 5.87
CA THR A 44 15.60 -19.92 4.90
C THR A 44 14.30 -19.25 5.36
N THR A 45 14.03 -19.28 6.67
CA THR A 45 12.85 -18.67 7.29
C THR A 45 12.97 -17.14 7.28
N ILE A 46 14.13 -16.61 7.64
CA ILE A 46 14.43 -15.17 7.60
C ILE A 46 14.29 -14.60 6.17
N ALA A 47 14.76 -15.34 5.16
CA ALA A 47 14.61 -14.93 3.77
C ALA A 47 13.14 -14.86 3.33
N PHE A 48 12.31 -15.82 3.76
CA PHE A 48 10.88 -15.85 3.48
C PHE A 48 10.13 -14.71 4.18
N GLU A 49 10.38 -14.50 5.47
CA GLU A 49 9.81 -13.40 6.25
C GLU A 49 10.15 -12.04 5.65
N ARG A 50 11.40 -11.84 5.25
CA ARG A 50 11.84 -10.62 4.55
C ARG A 50 11.05 -10.39 3.26
N GLN A 51 10.83 -11.44 2.45
CA GLN A 51 10.07 -11.32 1.21
C GLN A 51 8.61 -10.97 1.48
N GLN A 52 8.01 -11.54 2.53
CA GLN A 52 6.65 -11.24 2.95
C GLN A 52 6.51 -9.77 3.39
N VAL A 53 7.35 -9.30 4.30
CA VAL A 53 7.32 -7.91 4.78
C VAL A 53 7.58 -6.93 3.63
N ALA A 54 8.54 -7.23 2.75
CA ALA A 54 8.80 -6.42 1.57
C ALA A 54 7.60 -6.33 0.61
N ALA A 55 6.84 -7.43 0.44
CA ALA A 55 5.64 -7.42 -0.39
C ALA A 55 4.54 -6.55 0.22
N LEU A 56 4.32 -6.66 1.54
CA LEU A 56 3.36 -5.82 2.26
C LEU A 56 3.75 -4.34 2.20
N LEU A 57 5.03 -4.02 2.38
CA LEU A 57 5.54 -2.65 2.31
C LEU A 57 5.32 -2.04 0.91
N ARG A 58 5.60 -2.80 -0.16
CA ARG A 58 5.33 -2.36 -1.54
C ARG A 58 3.84 -2.09 -1.77
N GLN A 59 2.97 -2.97 -1.28
CA GLN A 59 1.53 -2.81 -1.42
C GLN A 59 1.02 -1.56 -0.68
N ALA A 60 1.39 -1.40 0.60
CA ALA A 60 1.00 -0.24 1.40
C ALA A 60 1.49 1.09 0.79
N THR A 61 2.72 1.10 0.26
CA THR A 61 3.27 2.27 -0.45
C THR A 61 2.48 2.60 -1.72
N ALA A 62 2.08 1.59 -2.50
CA ALA A 62 1.26 1.80 -3.70
C ALA A 62 -0.13 2.33 -3.33
N ASP A 63 -0.74 1.80 -2.27
CA ASP A 63 -2.04 2.23 -1.78
C ASP A 63 -1.99 3.67 -1.23
N HIS A 64 -0.92 4.04 -0.53
CA HIS A 64 -0.69 5.42 -0.07
C HIS A 64 -0.57 6.40 -1.23
N ALA A 65 0.21 6.05 -2.27
CA ALA A 65 0.31 6.85 -3.49
C ALA A 65 -1.06 7.00 -4.20
N ALA A 66 -1.85 5.92 -4.26
CA ALA A 66 -3.19 5.96 -4.83
C ALA A 66 -4.15 6.85 -4.02
N MET A 67 -4.02 6.88 -2.69
CA MET A 67 -4.78 7.78 -1.82
C MET A 67 -4.37 9.25 -1.95
N ILE A 68 -3.07 9.53 -2.12
CA ILE A 68 -2.59 10.88 -2.44
C ILE A 68 -3.24 11.37 -3.74
N ALA A 69 -3.20 10.56 -4.80
CA ALA A 69 -3.84 10.91 -6.06
C ALA A 69 -5.36 11.13 -5.90
N ALA A 70 -6.02 10.36 -5.02
CA ALA A 70 -7.43 10.53 -4.71
C ALA A 70 -7.71 11.87 -3.99
N ARG A 71 -6.88 12.23 -3.00
CA ARG A 71 -6.94 13.52 -2.30
C ARG A 71 -6.82 14.68 -3.30
N ASP A 72 -5.82 14.63 -4.17
CA ASP A 72 -5.58 15.69 -5.15
C ASP A 72 -6.75 15.81 -6.15
N ARG A 73 -7.36 14.68 -6.54
CA ARG A 73 -8.59 14.69 -7.33
C ARG A 73 -9.78 15.29 -6.57
N ILE A 74 -9.93 15.04 -5.28
CA ILE A 74 -11.00 15.64 -4.45
C ILE A 74 -10.86 17.16 -4.39
N GLU A 75 -9.64 17.68 -4.40
CA GLU A 75 -9.36 19.12 -4.38
C GLU A 75 -9.53 19.77 -5.76
N THR A 76 -9.79 18.98 -6.81
CA THR A 76 -10.07 19.44 -8.19
C THR A 76 -11.46 18.98 -8.65
N GLU A 77 -11.94 19.46 -9.80
CA GLU A 77 -13.28 19.13 -10.32
C GLU A 77 -13.40 17.69 -10.88
N GLY A 78 -12.35 16.88 -10.79
CA GLY A 78 -12.27 15.55 -11.43
C GLY A 78 -12.71 14.37 -10.55
N TYR A 79 -12.96 14.57 -9.25
CA TYR A 79 -13.28 13.45 -8.37
C TYR A 79 -14.62 12.79 -8.71
N GLY A 80 -14.62 11.46 -8.78
CA GLY A 80 -15.80 10.68 -9.11
C GLY A 80 -16.12 10.60 -10.60
N VAL A 81 -15.22 11.03 -11.47
CA VAL A 81 -15.30 10.84 -12.92
C VAL A 81 -14.30 9.79 -13.37
N CYS A 82 -14.71 8.88 -14.25
CA CYS A 82 -13.84 7.85 -14.80
C CYS A 82 -12.79 8.48 -15.73
N ASP A 83 -11.52 8.18 -15.52
CA ASP A 83 -10.42 8.70 -16.36
C ASP A 83 -10.45 8.16 -17.79
N HIS A 84 -11.16 7.04 -18.03
CA HIS A 84 -11.23 6.39 -19.34
C HIS A 84 -12.45 6.83 -20.16
N CYS A 85 -13.66 6.54 -19.66
CA CYS A 85 -14.90 6.80 -20.40
C CYS A 85 -15.59 8.11 -20.00
N ARG A 86 -15.05 8.85 -19.03
CA ARG A 86 -15.61 10.11 -18.50
C ARG A 86 -17.01 10.00 -17.86
N SER A 87 -17.57 8.80 -17.73
CA SER A 87 -18.78 8.56 -16.94
C SER A 87 -18.53 8.68 -15.44
N PHE A 88 -19.59 8.94 -14.67
CA PHE A 88 -19.50 8.95 -13.20
C PHE A 88 -19.11 7.58 -12.64
N ILE A 89 -18.30 7.61 -11.59
CA ILE A 89 -17.99 6.46 -10.75
C ILE A 89 -19.08 6.38 -9.70
N GLY A 90 -19.70 5.20 -9.55
CA GLY A 90 -20.78 4.98 -8.59
C GLY A 90 -20.36 5.36 -7.16
N VAL A 91 -21.25 6.02 -6.43
CA VAL A 91 -20.98 6.49 -5.06
C VAL A 91 -20.60 5.34 -4.15
N GLU A 92 -21.28 4.20 -4.24
CA GLU A 92 -20.96 3.01 -3.43
C GLU A 92 -19.54 2.50 -3.70
N ARG A 93 -19.08 2.58 -4.96
CA ARG A 93 -17.71 2.23 -5.34
C ARG A 93 -16.69 3.20 -4.73
N LEU A 94 -16.97 4.50 -4.71
CA LEU A 94 -16.10 5.50 -4.07
C LEU A 94 -16.09 5.37 -2.53
N LEU A 95 -17.23 4.98 -1.94
CA LEU A 95 -17.32 4.69 -0.51
C LEU A 95 -16.57 3.41 -0.14
N ALA A 96 -16.55 2.40 -1.01
CA ALA A 96 -15.81 1.16 -0.80
C ALA A 96 -14.31 1.33 -1.10
N LEU A 97 -13.98 2.00 -2.21
CA LEU A 97 -12.62 2.24 -2.68
C LEU A 97 -12.43 3.73 -3.02
N PRO A 98 -12.02 4.55 -2.04
CA PRO A 98 -11.83 6.00 -2.21
C PRO A 98 -10.89 6.43 -3.33
N SER A 99 -9.90 5.59 -3.65
CA SER A 99 -8.92 5.81 -4.71
C SER A 99 -9.40 5.43 -6.10
N ALA A 100 -10.60 4.86 -6.24
CA ALA A 100 -11.13 4.47 -7.53
C ALA A 100 -11.16 5.68 -8.50
N HIS A 101 -10.50 5.52 -9.63
CA HIS A 101 -10.41 6.52 -10.70
C HIS A 101 -10.98 5.99 -12.04
N ARG A 102 -11.53 4.76 -12.02
CA ARG A 102 -12.29 4.15 -13.11
C ARG A 102 -13.64 3.65 -12.62
N CYS A 103 -14.66 3.77 -13.47
CA CYS A 103 -15.96 3.16 -13.22
C CYS A 103 -15.85 1.63 -13.26
N ILE A 104 -16.86 0.93 -12.73
CA ILE A 104 -16.85 -0.53 -12.66
C ILE A 104 -16.69 -1.19 -14.04
N ALA A 105 -17.29 -0.60 -15.08
CA ALA A 105 -17.19 -1.10 -16.44
C ALA A 105 -15.79 -0.97 -17.05
N CYS A 106 -14.99 0.02 -16.64
CA CYS A 106 -13.62 0.24 -17.15
C CYS A 106 -12.52 -0.34 -16.25
N ALA A 107 -12.89 -0.85 -15.07
CA ALA A 107 -12.00 -1.48 -14.10
C ALA A 107 -12.10 -3.01 -14.13
N SER A 108 -12.97 -3.55 -14.97
CA SER A 108 -13.13 -5.00 -15.21
C SER A 108 -12.27 -5.46 -16.37
#